data_AF-A0A1B1KGZ0-F1
#
_entry.id   AF-A0A1B1KGZ0-F1
#
_cell.length_a   1.000
_cell.length_b   1.000
_cell.length_c   1.000
_cell.angle_alpha   90.00
_cell.angle_beta   90.00
_cell.angle_gamma   90.00
#
_symmetry.space_group_name_H-M   'P 1'
#
loop_
_entity.id
_entity.type
_entity.pdbx_description
1 polymer ?
#
loop_
_entity_poly.entity_id
_entity_poly.type
_entity_poly.pdbx_seq_one_letter_code
_entity_poly.pdbx_strand_id
1 'polypeptide(L)'
;MEVERGDVWHGSELRIDEFTETTSHAIESVGGARRGKAIIILNPVEPPMIMRDTGFCAISPDADRDAITDSIHRIVADVQQYVPGYTLRADPQFDDPMPAWQGNARVAVFLEVRGNGDYLPPWAGNLDIMTAAATRSAQLLAAARTEQKASVR
;
A
#
# COMPACT_ATOMS: atom_id res chain seq x y z
N MET A 1 -8.43 -1.95 0.14
CA MET A 1 -8.04 -2.31 -1.24
C MET A 1 -9.28 -2.58 -2.06
N GLU A 2 -9.47 -1.84 -3.13
CA GLU A 2 -10.53 -2.06 -4.13
C GLU A 2 -9.84 -2.34 -5.47
N VAL A 3 -10.16 -3.50 -6.05
CA VAL A 3 -9.55 -4.01 -7.29
C VAL A 3 -10.60 -4.48 -8.28
N GLU A 4 -10.22 -4.51 -9.55
CA GLU A 4 -11.02 -5.14 -10.59
C GLU A 4 -11.10 -6.67 -10.36
N ARG A 5 -12.24 -7.28 -10.72
CA ARG A 5 -12.51 -8.70 -10.41
C ARG A 5 -11.63 -9.68 -11.19
N GLY A 6 -11.40 -9.44 -12.48
CA GLY A 6 -10.54 -10.21 -13.37
C GLY A 6 -9.06 -10.19 -12.98
N ASP A 7 -8.59 -9.21 -12.22
CA ASP A 7 -7.20 -9.13 -11.72
C ASP A 7 -6.91 -10.00 -10.51
N VAL A 8 -7.94 -10.59 -9.91
CA VAL A 8 -7.74 -11.48 -8.78
C VAL A 8 -7.28 -12.83 -9.31
N TRP A 9 -6.15 -13.27 -8.77
CA TRP A 9 -5.37 -14.42 -9.21
C TRP A 9 -6.24 -15.61 -9.68
N HIS A 10 -5.98 -16.12 -10.89
CA HIS A 10 -6.69 -17.25 -11.48
C HIS A 10 -6.25 -18.58 -10.84
N GLY A 11 -6.57 -18.77 -9.56
CA GLY A 11 -6.51 -20.06 -8.87
C GLY A 11 -7.91 -20.54 -8.55
N SER A 12 -8.14 -21.85 -8.49
CA SER A 12 -9.43 -22.48 -8.18
C SER A 12 -9.98 -22.15 -6.77
N GLU A 13 -9.22 -21.44 -5.94
CA GLU A 13 -9.62 -20.95 -4.62
C GLU A 13 -9.11 -19.52 -4.44
N LEU A 14 -10.04 -18.56 -4.43
CA LEU A 14 -9.77 -17.20 -3.99
C LEU A 14 -9.45 -17.23 -2.49
N ARG A 15 -8.17 -17.09 -2.12
CA ARG A 15 -7.75 -17.05 -0.71
C ARG A 15 -7.92 -15.65 -0.10
N ILE A 16 -9.16 -15.16 -0.14
CA ILE A 16 -9.52 -13.84 0.41
C ILE A 16 -9.19 -13.76 1.90
N ASP A 17 -9.48 -14.83 2.64
CA ASP A 17 -9.19 -14.90 4.07
C ASP A 17 -7.69 -14.75 4.33
N GLU A 18 -6.84 -15.51 3.62
CA GLU A 18 -5.37 -15.41 3.73
C GLU A 18 -4.87 -14.00 3.38
N PHE A 19 -5.44 -13.37 2.35
CA PHE A 19 -5.11 -11.98 2.01
C PHE A 19 -5.42 -11.05 3.19
N THR A 20 -6.61 -11.14 3.79
CA THR A 20 -7.00 -10.27 4.89
C THR A 20 -6.16 -10.50 6.14
N GLU A 21 -5.87 -11.75 6.48
CA GLU A 21 -5.07 -12.12 7.65
C GLU A 21 -3.61 -11.69 7.49
N THR A 22 -2.99 -12.05 6.37
CA THR A 22 -1.58 -11.73 6.09
C THR A 22 -1.36 -10.22 6.01
N THR A 23 -2.27 -9.50 5.33
CA THR A 23 -2.16 -8.05 5.21
C THR A 23 -2.39 -7.36 6.56
N SER A 24 -3.36 -7.84 7.37
CA SER A 24 -3.57 -7.31 8.73
C SER A 24 -2.32 -7.50 9.60
N HIS A 25 -1.70 -8.67 9.52
CA HIS A 25 -0.47 -8.96 10.27
C HIS A 25 0.74 -8.13 9.78
N ALA A 26 0.85 -7.88 8.47
CA ALA A 26 1.90 -7.02 7.92
C ALA A 26 1.73 -5.56 8.35
N ILE A 27 0.49 -5.06 8.45
CA ILE A 27 0.20 -3.72 9.00
C ILE A 27 0.74 -3.58 10.44
N GLU A 28 0.70 -4.65 11.23
CA GLU A 28 1.22 -4.66 12.60
C GLU A 28 2.74 -4.81 12.64
N SER A 29 3.27 -5.86 12.01
CA SER A 29 4.68 -6.25 12.11
C SER A 29 5.63 -5.38 11.29
N VAL A 30 5.19 -4.91 10.11
CA VAL A 30 5.97 -4.06 9.20
C VAL A 30 5.53 -2.61 9.31
N GLY A 31 4.22 -2.36 9.34
CA GLY A 31 3.66 -1.00 9.46
C GLY A 31 3.77 -0.39 10.87
N GLY A 32 4.00 -1.21 11.90
CA GLY A 32 4.17 -0.77 13.29
C GLY A 32 2.87 -0.41 14.01
N ALA A 33 1.70 -0.68 13.41
CA ALA A 33 0.43 -0.45 14.09
C ALA A 33 0.24 -1.45 15.24
N ARG A 34 -0.36 -1.01 16.36
CA ARG A 34 -0.70 -1.92 17.47
C ARG A 34 -1.74 -2.98 17.07
N ARG A 35 -2.61 -2.64 16.12
CA ARG A 35 -3.63 -3.53 15.57
C ARG A 35 -3.86 -3.18 14.11
N GLY A 36 -3.85 -4.20 13.25
CA GLY A 36 -4.11 -4.10 11.82
C GLY A 36 -5.50 -4.63 11.44
N LYS A 37 -6.05 -4.10 10.35
CA LYS A 37 -7.21 -4.66 9.68
C LYS A 37 -7.11 -4.39 8.18
N ALA A 38 -7.25 -5.43 7.38
CA ALA A 38 -7.31 -5.35 5.94
C ALA A 38 -8.69 -5.74 5.42
N ILE A 39 -9.15 -5.04 4.39
CA ILE A 39 -10.39 -5.32 3.65
C ILE A 39 -10.06 -5.23 2.17
N ILE A 40 -10.51 -6.25 1.42
CA ILE A 40 -10.48 -6.29 -0.04
C ILE A 40 -11.89 -6.25 -0.59
N ILE A 41 -12.11 -5.42 -1.61
CA ILE A 41 -13.37 -5.27 -2.34
C ILE A 41 -13.09 -5.59 -3.81
N LEU A 42 -13.90 -6.48 -4.38
CA LEU A 42 -13.81 -6.88 -5.78
C LEU A 42 -14.92 -6.18 -6.56
N ASN A 43 -14.55 -5.25 -7.44
CA ASN A 43 -15.50 -4.44 -8.20
C ASN A 43 -15.56 -4.89 -9.67
N PRO A 44 -16.71 -5.39 -10.17
CA PRO A 44 -16.86 -5.85 -11.55
C PRO A 44 -17.27 -4.74 -12.53
N VAL A 45 -16.86 -3.48 -12.28
CA VAL A 45 -17.27 -2.33 -13.10
C VAL A 45 -16.60 -2.33 -14.47
N GLU A 46 -17.34 -1.88 -15.49
CA GLU A 46 -16.88 -1.68 -16.87
C GLU A 46 -16.98 -0.20 -17.25
N PRO A 47 -15.90 0.45 -17.76
CA PRO A 47 -14.56 -0.11 -17.98
C PRO A 47 -13.84 -0.46 -16.65
N PRO A 48 -12.86 -1.38 -16.67
CA PRO A 48 -12.05 -1.75 -15.52
C PRO A 48 -11.53 -0.54 -14.74
N MET A 49 -11.71 -0.56 -13.43
CA MET A 49 -11.22 0.51 -12.57
C MET A 49 -9.73 0.32 -12.25
N ILE A 50 -9.01 1.44 -12.11
CA ILE A 50 -7.67 1.42 -11.53
C ILE A 50 -7.78 1.03 -10.06
N MET A 51 -6.84 0.19 -9.57
CA MET A 51 -6.75 -0.17 -8.16
C MET A 51 -6.74 1.06 -7.25
N ARG A 52 -7.53 0.99 -6.18
CA ARG A 52 -7.56 2.01 -5.13
C ARG A 52 -7.28 1.41 -3.76
N ASP A 53 -6.54 2.15 -2.97
CA ASP A 53 -6.32 1.83 -1.57
C ASP A 53 -6.73 3.00 -0.69
N THR A 54 -7.33 2.68 0.45
CA THR A 54 -7.67 3.67 1.47
C THR A 54 -7.09 3.18 2.79
N GLY A 55 -6.15 3.95 3.32
CA GLY A 55 -5.55 3.73 4.62
C GLY A 55 -6.23 4.59 5.68
N PHE A 56 -6.59 3.99 6.81
CA PHE A 56 -7.02 4.71 7.99
C PHE A 56 -6.07 4.40 9.14
N CYS A 57 -5.47 5.43 9.72
CA CYS A 57 -4.64 5.29 10.91
C CYS A 57 -5.25 6.09 12.06
N ALA A 58 -5.47 5.44 13.19
CA ALA A 58 -5.74 6.14 14.44
C ALA A 58 -4.45 6.82 14.90
N ILE A 59 -4.53 8.10 15.20
CA ILE A 59 -3.41 8.93 15.63
C ILE A 59 -3.76 9.64 16.95
N SER A 60 -2.73 10.03 17.68
CA SER A 60 -2.93 10.81 18.90
C SER A 60 -3.63 12.15 18.58
N PRO A 61 -4.53 12.65 19.44
CA PRO A 61 -5.19 13.95 19.24
C PRO A 61 -4.23 15.13 19.06
N ASP A 62 -3.03 15.05 19.64
CA ASP A 62 -1.96 16.05 19.61
C ASP A 62 -0.89 15.77 18.55
N ALA A 63 -1.12 14.79 17.66
CA ALA A 63 -0.17 14.47 16.61
C ALA A 63 0.02 15.64 15.63
N ASP A 64 1.27 15.89 15.26
CA ASP A 64 1.64 16.89 14.26
C ASP A 64 1.17 16.45 12.86
N ARG A 65 0.10 17.09 12.38
CA ARG A 65 -0.55 16.77 11.11
C ARG A 65 0.33 17.15 9.91
N ASP A 66 1.13 18.20 10.03
CA ASP A 66 2.03 18.65 8.96
C ASP A 66 3.19 17.66 8.81
N ALA A 67 3.80 17.24 9.93
CA ALA A 67 4.84 16.21 9.92
C ALA A 67 4.35 14.86 9.37
N ILE A 68 3.10 14.47 9.69
CA ILE A 68 2.48 13.26 9.12
C ILE A 68 2.31 13.42 7.60
N THR A 69 1.82 14.58 7.15
CA THR A 69 1.58 14.88 5.74
C THR A 69 2.88 14.82 4.95
N ASP A 70 3.93 15.49 5.42
CA ASP A 70 5.27 15.46 4.82
C ASP A 70 5.83 14.04 4.73
N SER A 71 5.65 13.25 5.80
CA SER A 71 6.09 11.85 5.81
C SER A 71 5.33 11.00 4.78
N ILE A 72 4.03 11.21 4.60
CA ILE A 72 3.22 10.50 3.61
C ILE A 72 3.69 10.86 2.19
N HIS A 73 3.88 12.15 1.90
CA HIS A 73 4.39 12.58 0.58
C HIS A 73 5.77 12.00 0.27
N ARG A 74 6.67 11.95 1.26
CA ARG A 74 7.99 11.32 1.09
C ARG A 74 7.86 9.83 0.75
N ILE A 75 7.04 9.08 1.49
CA ILE A 75 6.84 7.65 1.20
C ILE A 75 6.21 7.43 -0.17
N VAL A 76 5.25 8.26 -0.57
CA VAL A 76 4.66 8.20 -1.92
C VAL A 76 5.74 8.40 -2.98
N ALA A 77 6.62 9.40 -2.82
CA ALA A 77 7.73 9.66 -3.74
C ALA A 77 8.74 8.50 -3.77
N ASP A 78 9.03 7.88 -2.62
CA ASP A 78 9.92 6.72 -2.53
C ASP A 78 9.34 5.50 -3.27
N VAL A 79 8.04 5.23 -3.11
CA VAL A 79 7.33 4.15 -3.81
C VAL A 79 7.29 4.41 -5.32
N GLN A 80 7.11 5.67 -5.73
CA GLN A 80 7.11 6.07 -7.15
C GLN A 80 8.41 5.75 -7.88
N GLN A 81 9.54 5.58 -7.17
CA GLN A 81 10.81 5.18 -7.77
C GLN A 81 10.74 3.80 -8.44
N TYR A 82 9.83 2.93 -7.99
CA TYR A 82 9.64 1.60 -8.58
C TYR A 82 8.19 1.32 -9.03
N VAL A 83 7.22 2.16 -8.67
CA VAL A 83 5.84 2.13 -9.19
C VAL A 83 5.39 3.55 -9.56
N PRO A 84 5.71 4.06 -10.76
CA PRO A 84 5.42 5.44 -11.14
C PRO A 84 3.94 5.84 -11.05
N GLY A 85 3.02 4.88 -11.20
CA GLY A 85 1.58 5.09 -11.09
C GLY A 85 1.01 5.08 -9.67
N TYR A 86 1.83 4.96 -8.63
CA TYR A 86 1.42 5.05 -7.22
C TYR A 86 1.23 6.52 -6.82
N THR A 87 -0.01 6.96 -6.63
CA THR A 87 -0.33 8.39 -6.44
C THR A 87 -1.39 8.62 -5.36
N LEU A 88 -1.31 9.80 -4.72
CA LEU A 88 -2.38 10.28 -3.85
C LEU A 88 -3.53 10.84 -4.69
N ARG A 89 -4.77 10.44 -4.37
CA ARG A 89 -6.00 10.95 -4.98
C ARG A 89 -6.44 12.28 -4.39
N ALA A 90 -6.02 12.54 -3.15
CA ALA A 90 -6.22 13.77 -2.39
C ALA A 90 -5.13 13.85 -1.33
N ASP A 91 -4.88 15.05 -0.80
CA ASP A 91 -3.99 15.22 0.35
C ASP A 91 -4.52 14.42 1.55
N PRO A 92 -3.66 14.02 2.50
CA PRO A 92 -4.08 13.30 3.71
C PRO A 92 -5.19 14.05 4.44
N GLN A 93 -6.29 13.36 4.73
CA GLN A 93 -7.46 13.94 5.39
C GLN A 93 -7.41 13.61 6.88
N PHE A 94 -7.64 14.61 7.73
CA PHE A 94 -7.59 14.44 9.18
C PHE A 94 -8.96 14.66 9.81
N ASP A 95 -9.35 13.77 10.69
CA ASP A 95 -10.55 13.88 11.50
C ASP A 95 -10.18 14.09 12.97
N ASP A 96 -10.95 14.96 13.63
CA ASP A 96 -10.81 15.20 15.07
C ASP A 96 -11.23 13.97 15.90
N PRO A 97 -10.77 13.89 17.16
CA PRO A 97 -11.07 12.74 18.02
C PRO A 97 -12.56 12.47 18.21
N MET A 98 -12.94 11.19 18.15
CA MET A 98 -14.33 10.76 18.38
C MET A 98 -14.42 9.63 19.41
N PRO A 99 -15.51 9.56 20.22
CA PRO A 99 -15.73 8.45 21.13
C PRO A 99 -15.73 7.08 20.44
N ALA A 100 -16.25 7.00 19.21
CA ALA A 100 -16.25 5.77 18.40
C ALA A 100 -14.84 5.26 18.07
N TRP A 101 -13.82 6.12 18.18
CA TRP A 101 -12.40 5.80 17.95
C TRP A 101 -11.60 5.79 19.25
N GLN A 102 -12.27 5.57 20.38
CA GLN A 102 -11.64 5.53 21.72
C GLN A 102 -10.89 6.82 22.06
N GLY A 103 -11.39 7.97 21.57
CA GLY A 103 -10.77 9.27 21.79
C GLY A 103 -9.52 9.55 20.95
N ASN A 104 -9.21 8.72 19.95
CA ASN A 104 -8.16 9.00 18.97
C ASN A 104 -8.68 9.87 17.84
N ALA A 105 -7.80 10.72 17.29
CA ALA A 105 -7.98 11.33 15.97
C ALA A 105 -7.66 10.30 14.87
N ARG A 106 -7.90 10.67 13.61
CA ARG A 106 -7.65 9.79 12.46
C ARG A 106 -7.00 10.55 11.32
N VAL A 107 -6.10 9.87 10.61
CA VAL A 107 -5.69 10.26 9.25
C VAL A 107 -6.22 9.24 8.24
N ALA A 108 -6.75 9.73 7.13
CA ALA A 108 -7.21 8.96 5.97
C ALA A 108 -6.35 9.29 4.76
N VAL A 109 -5.83 8.26 4.10
CA VAL A 109 -4.96 8.36 2.92
C VAL A 109 -5.63 7.65 1.76
N PHE A 110 -5.78 8.33 0.63
CA PHE A 110 -6.47 7.83 -0.56
C PHE A 110 -5.46 7.66 -1.69
N LEU A 111 -5.24 6.42 -2.11
CA LEU A 111 -4.26 6.05 -3.10
C LEU A 111 -4.93 5.50 -4.35
N GLU A 112 -4.33 5.78 -5.50
CA GLU A 112 -4.57 5.08 -6.75
C GLU A 112 -3.24 4.50 -7.24
N VAL A 113 -3.30 3.26 -7.73
CA VAL A 113 -2.13 2.55 -8.24
C VAL A 113 -2.40 2.11 -9.66
N ARG A 114 -1.84 2.85 -10.61
CA ARG A 114 -1.85 2.49 -12.02
C ARG A 114 -0.64 1.61 -12.33
N GLY A 115 -0.88 0.45 -12.93
CA GLY A 115 0.20 -0.42 -13.39
C GLY A 115 1.01 0.22 -14.52
N ASN A 116 2.29 -0.13 -14.62
CA ASN A 116 3.21 0.40 -15.64
C ASN A 116 2.86 -0.07 -17.06
N GLY A 117 2.08 -1.14 -17.19
CA GLY A 117 1.58 -1.61 -18.49
C GLY A 117 2.56 -2.50 -19.27
N ASP A 118 3.56 -3.07 -18.60
CA ASP A 118 4.63 -3.84 -19.28
C ASP A 118 4.11 -5.14 -19.91
N TYR A 119 3.29 -5.89 -19.17
CA TYR A 119 2.66 -7.13 -19.61
C TYR A 119 1.17 -7.15 -19.26
N LEU A 120 0.84 -6.69 -18.05
CA LEU A 120 -0.53 -6.55 -17.56
C LEU A 120 -1.11 -5.19 -17.95
N PRO A 121 -2.44 -5.08 -18.09
CA PRO A 121 -3.08 -3.82 -18.43
C PRO A 121 -2.93 -2.77 -17.30
N PRO A 122 -3.09 -1.46 -17.58
CA PRO A 122 -2.84 -0.42 -16.59
C PRO A 122 -3.73 -0.43 -15.34
N TRP A 123 -4.88 -1.12 -15.40
CA TRP A 123 -5.80 -1.28 -14.27
C TRP A 123 -5.34 -2.36 -13.27
N ALA A 124 -4.44 -3.26 -13.69
CA ALA A 124 -3.83 -4.33 -12.89
C ALA A 124 -2.72 -3.86 -11.93
N GLY A 125 -2.94 -2.72 -11.28
CA GLY A 125 -1.99 -2.11 -10.37
C GLY A 125 -1.68 -2.95 -9.13
N ASN A 126 -2.58 -3.85 -8.73
CA ASN A 126 -2.38 -4.80 -7.62
C ASN A 126 -1.27 -5.81 -7.92
N LEU A 127 -1.23 -6.33 -9.13
CA LEU A 127 -0.21 -7.27 -9.56
C LEU A 127 1.10 -6.55 -9.83
N ASP A 128 1.04 -5.39 -10.48
CA ASP A 128 2.21 -4.59 -10.86
C ASP A 128 2.98 -4.07 -9.63
N ILE A 129 2.29 -3.59 -8.59
CA ILE A 129 2.96 -3.16 -7.35
C ILE A 129 3.68 -4.32 -6.65
N MET A 130 3.10 -5.52 -6.68
CA MET A 130 3.73 -6.71 -6.08
C MET A 130 5.00 -7.12 -6.83
N THR A 131 4.96 -7.17 -8.16
CA THR A 131 6.12 -7.56 -8.99
C THR A 131 7.21 -6.49 -8.96
N ALA A 132 6.84 -5.21 -8.98
CA ALA A 132 7.79 -4.11 -8.85
C ALA A 132 8.48 -4.11 -7.48
N ALA A 133 7.73 -4.30 -6.39
CA ALA A 133 8.30 -4.39 -5.04
C ALA A 133 9.23 -5.60 -4.88
N ALA A 134 8.87 -6.76 -5.44
CA ALA A 134 9.72 -7.95 -5.44
C ALA A 134 11.03 -7.69 -6.21
N THR A 135 10.95 -7.07 -7.38
CA THR A 135 12.11 -6.69 -8.20
C THR A 135 13.02 -5.72 -7.45
N ARG A 136 12.44 -4.66 -6.86
CA ARG A 136 13.18 -3.68 -6.06
C ARG A 136 13.89 -4.33 -4.88
N SER A 137 13.22 -5.23 -4.16
CA SER A 137 13.79 -5.96 -3.04
C SER A 137 14.97 -6.83 -3.47
N ALA A 138 14.85 -7.56 -4.58
CA ALA A 138 15.93 -8.38 -5.12
C ALA A 138 17.15 -7.55 -5.55
N GLN A 139 16.92 -6.38 -6.16
CA GLN A 139 17.98 -5.43 -6.52
C GLN A 139 18.75 -4.93 -5.28
N LEU A 140 18.04 -4.55 -4.21
CA LEU A 140 18.66 -4.09 -2.96
C LEU A 140 19.49 -5.21 -2.30
N LEU A 141 18.98 -6.43 -2.27
CA LEU A 141 19.72 -7.59 -1.76
C LEU A 141 20.98 -7.89 -2.59
N ALA A 142 20.91 -7.76 -3.91
CA ALA A 142 22.05 -7.97 -4.80
C ALA A 142 23.13 -6.89 -4.60
N ALA A 143 22.73 -5.63 -4.44
CA ALA A 143 23.64 -4.52 -4.16
C ALA A 143 24.37 -4.72 -2.82
N ALA A 144 23.63 -5.00 -1.74
CA ALA A 144 24.21 -5.22 -0.41
C ALA A 144 25.21 -6.40 -0.38
N ARG A 145 24.91 -7.50 -1.09
CA ARG A 145 25.83 -8.64 -1.22
C ARG A 145 27.12 -8.28 -1.97
N THR A 146 27.04 -7.36 -2.93
CA THR A 146 28.20 -6.94 -3.71
C THR A 146 29.12 -6.03 -2.89
N GLU A 147 28.54 -5.10 -2.12
CA GLU A 147 29.26 -4.23 -1.19
C GLU A 147 29.95 -5.02 -0.07
N GLN A 148 29.28 -6.02 0.50
CA GLN A 148 29.87 -6.88 1.52
C GLN A 148 31.07 -7.67 0.99
N LYS A 149 31.00 -8.18 -0.24
CA LYS A 149 32.14 -8.86 -0.89
C LYS A 149 33.32 -7.93 -1.17
N ALA A 150 33.06 -6.65 -1.43
CA ALA A 150 34.09 -5.64 -1.65
C ALA A 150 34.77 -5.21 -0.34
N SER A 151 34.02 -5.15 0.78
CA SER A 151 34.55 -4.79 2.11
C SER A 151 35.37 -5.91 2.78
N VAL A 152 35.20 -7.16 2.36
CA VAL A 152 35.91 -8.34 2.92
C VAL A 152 37.17 -8.70 2.11
N ARG A 153 37.41 -8.01 0.98
CA ARG A 153 38.63 -8.11 0.18
C ARG A 153 39.59 -6.98 0.50
#